data_AF-A0AAD1SAR9-F1
#
_entry.id   AF-A0AAD1SAR9-F1
#
_cell.length_a   1.000
_cell.length_b   1.000
_cell.length_c   1.000
_cell.angle_alpha   90.00
_cell.angle_beta   90.00
_cell.angle_gamma   90.00
#
_symmetry.space_group_name_H-M   'P 1'
#
loop_
_entity.id
_entity.type
_entity.pdbx_description
1 polymer ?
#
loop_
_entity_poly.entity_id
_entity_poly.type
_entity_poly.pdbx_seq_one_letter_code
_entity_poly.pdbx_strand_id
1 'polypeptide(L)'
;MRAVKRNTAEKRRKLMAWVLSQEEKYAFVRQIQRRQRYRMPLLLSKQHRRPVIWALRHANEWWDVTVPGFTHTQWVHNFRMSEETFLYLCAKLRPAMEKETTNFRVCLPVRKRVAIALWKLATNSEYRSIGHLFGVSKSSVCQCVQDFCKAVCSLLAPEIINFPDWQKLKDMADYFENRWGLPQCVGAIDGSHIPIIAQQEYHTGYFNRKGWHSIILQGVVDGKGLFWSVNVGKPGSLHDARVLRLSTFWDWDGQGDLYPVCTKNMGGGGECWLLCARGLCLPFTKLAPETIS
;
A
#
# COMPACT_ATOMS: atom_id res chain seq x y z
N MET A 1 34.68 15.36 101.57
CA MET A 1 33.69 15.69 100.51
C MET A 1 34.18 15.56 99.06
N ARG A 2 35.48 15.63 98.73
CA ARG A 2 35.98 15.55 97.33
C ARG A 2 35.96 14.13 96.70
N ALA A 3 36.14 13.08 97.50
CA ALA A 3 36.17 11.69 97.02
C ALA A 3 34.78 11.17 96.58
N VAL A 4 33.72 11.53 97.30
CA VAL A 4 32.34 11.16 96.95
C VAL A 4 31.92 11.79 95.62
N LYS A 5 32.23 13.08 95.40
CA LYS A 5 31.94 13.77 94.13
C LYS A 5 32.67 13.17 92.92
N ARG A 6 33.91 12.69 93.08
CA ARG A 6 34.65 11.97 92.02
C ARG A 6 33.99 10.64 91.66
N ASN A 7 33.55 9.88 92.66
CA ASN A 7 32.90 8.58 92.45
C ASN A 7 31.52 8.74 91.76
N THR A 8 30.76 9.79 92.10
CA THR A 8 29.48 10.10 91.41
C THR A 8 29.70 10.55 89.96
N ALA A 9 30.75 11.32 89.69
CA ALA A 9 31.10 11.75 88.33
C ALA A 9 31.56 10.57 87.45
N GLU A 10 32.32 9.64 88.02
CA GLU A 10 32.76 8.43 87.30
C GLU A 10 31.60 7.48 87.00
N LYS A 11 30.67 7.29 87.95
CA LYS A 11 29.42 6.54 87.72
C LYS A 11 28.57 7.17 86.62
N ARG A 12 28.45 8.51 86.59
CA ARG A 12 27.75 9.23 85.51
C ARG A 12 28.43 9.05 84.15
N ARG A 13 29.77 9.09 84.07
CA ARG A 13 30.50 8.80 82.82
C ARG A 13 30.25 7.37 82.32
N LYS A 14 30.28 6.38 83.21
CA LYS A 14 30.00 4.98 82.85
C LYS A 14 28.56 4.79 82.37
N LEU A 15 27.59 5.43 83.03
CA LEU A 15 26.19 5.39 82.61
C LEU A 15 26.00 6.05 81.23
N MET A 16 26.60 7.23 80.99
CA MET A 16 26.50 7.91 79.69
C MET A 16 27.18 7.12 78.57
N ALA A 17 28.35 6.51 78.83
CA ALA A 17 29.02 5.64 77.87
C ALA A 17 28.16 4.39 77.54
N TRP A 18 27.46 3.84 78.53
CA TRP A 18 26.54 2.74 78.33
C TRP A 18 25.32 3.17 77.48
N VAL A 19 24.72 4.33 77.78
CA VAL A 19 23.59 4.87 77.01
C VAL A 19 23.97 5.13 75.56
N LEU A 20 25.12 5.77 75.31
CA LEU A 20 25.62 6.02 73.94
C LEU A 20 25.89 4.72 73.18
N SER A 21 26.48 3.72 73.85
CA SER A 21 26.69 2.38 73.26
C SER A 21 25.37 1.68 72.92
N GLN A 22 24.33 1.86 73.73
CA GLN A 22 22.99 1.35 73.41
C GLN A 22 22.39 2.13 72.23
N GLU A 23 22.49 3.45 72.20
CA GLU A 23 21.98 4.27 71.09
C GLU A 23 22.63 3.93 69.75
N GLU A 24 23.93 3.64 69.72
CA GLU A 24 24.63 3.15 68.52
C GLU A 24 24.08 1.79 68.04
N LYS A 25 23.86 0.85 68.96
CA LYS A 25 23.24 -0.45 68.64
C LYS A 25 21.82 -0.29 68.11
N TYR A 26 21.01 0.56 68.74
CA TYR A 26 19.64 0.84 68.29
C TYR A 26 19.61 1.72 67.02
N ALA A 27 20.62 2.55 66.77
CA ALA A 27 20.76 3.31 65.53
C ALA A 27 21.02 2.38 64.34
N PHE A 28 21.88 1.37 64.51
CA PHE A 28 22.12 0.35 63.50
C PHE A 28 20.84 -0.43 63.13
N VAL A 29 20.07 -0.87 64.14
CA VAL A 29 18.77 -1.54 63.92
C VAL A 29 17.77 -0.63 63.21
N ARG A 30 17.69 0.65 63.61
CA ARG A 30 16.84 1.66 62.93
C ARG A 30 17.26 1.90 61.49
N GLN A 31 18.56 1.85 61.19
CA GLN A 31 19.10 2.02 59.85
C GLN A 31 18.77 0.81 58.95
N ILE A 32 18.85 -0.41 59.49
CA ILE A 32 18.40 -1.64 58.82
C ILE A 32 16.89 -1.60 58.57
N GLN A 33 16.09 -1.24 59.57
CA GLN A 33 14.64 -1.13 59.45
C GLN A 33 14.21 -0.04 58.45
N ARG A 34 14.91 1.11 58.40
CA ARG A 34 14.71 2.12 57.36
C ARG A 34 15.05 1.57 55.97
N ARG A 35 16.21 0.92 55.79
CA ARG A 35 16.58 0.28 54.51
C ARG A 35 15.58 -0.79 54.07
N GLN A 36 15.04 -1.57 55.00
CA GLN A 36 13.98 -2.55 54.72
C GLN A 36 12.66 -1.86 54.35
N ARG A 37 12.26 -0.76 55.00
CA ARG A 37 11.06 0.03 54.65
C ARG A 37 11.12 0.65 53.24
N TYR A 38 12.30 1.02 52.74
CA TYR A 38 12.45 1.47 51.34
C TYR A 38 12.60 0.31 50.34
N ARG A 39 13.13 -0.85 50.74
CA ARG A 39 13.25 -2.04 49.87
C ARG A 39 11.95 -2.83 49.73
N MET A 40 11.09 -2.86 50.75
CA MET A 40 9.84 -3.62 50.73
C MET A 40 8.84 -3.13 49.66
N PRO A 41 8.61 -1.82 49.45
CA PRO A 41 7.79 -1.34 48.35
C PRO A 41 8.38 -1.68 46.98
N LEU A 42 9.72 -1.73 46.83
CA LEU A 42 10.40 -2.12 45.58
C LEU A 42 10.32 -3.63 45.30
N LEU A 43 10.27 -4.46 46.34
CA LEU A 43 10.07 -5.90 46.23
C LEU A 43 8.59 -6.25 46.02
N LEU A 44 7.68 -5.49 46.61
CA LEU A 44 6.22 -5.61 46.42
C LEU A 44 5.73 -4.91 45.14
N SER A 45 6.47 -3.95 44.58
CA SER A 45 6.20 -3.32 43.27
C SER A 45 6.77 -4.10 42.10
N LYS A 46 7.44 -5.24 42.35
CA LYS A 46 7.46 -6.36 41.41
C LYS A 46 6.06 -7.00 41.35
N GLN A 47 5.03 -6.17 41.12
CA GLN A 47 3.85 -6.63 40.43
C GLN A 47 4.39 -7.29 39.17
N HIS A 48 4.18 -8.59 39.07
CA HIS A 48 4.49 -9.39 37.91
C HIS A 48 3.83 -8.68 36.74
N ARG A 49 4.57 -7.84 36.00
CA ARG A 49 4.09 -7.26 34.76
C ARG A 49 3.82 -8.47 33.91
N ARG A 50 2.53 -8.79 33.73
CA ARG A 50 2.13 -9.89 32.86
C ARG A 50 2.91 -9.70 31.55
N PRO A 51 3.58 -10.74 31.02
CA PRO A 51 4.29 -10.61 29.77
C PRO A 51 3.34 -9.97 28.77
N VAL A 52 3.67 -8.75 28.33
CA VAL A 52 2.88 -8.09 27.29
C VAL A 52 3.14 -8.93 26.05
N ILE A 53 2.07 -9.48 25.47
CA ILE A 53 2.16 -10.19 24.21
C ILE A 53 2.64 -9.19 23.16
N TRP A 54 3.93 -9.24 22.83
CA TRP A 54 4.56 -8.34 21.86
C TRP A 54 4.10 -8.62 20.43
N ALA A 55 3.60 -9.83 20.16
CA ALA A 55 3.00 -10.23 18.90
C ALA A 55 1.92 -11.29 19.13
N LEU A 56 0.72 -11.05 18.64
CA LEU A 56 -0.32 -12.09 18.59
C LEU A 56 0.05 -13.11 17.51
N ARG A 57 -0.01 -14.40 17.85
CA ARG A 57 0.15 -15.47 16.87
C ARG A 57 -1.12 -15.54 16.05
N HIS A 58 -1.06 -15.10 14.80
CA HIS A 58 -2.18 -15.20 13.88
C HIS A 58 -2.15 -16.54 13.14
N ALA A 59 -3.33 -17.05 12.75
CA ALA A 59 -3.42 -18.25 11.93
C ALA A 59 -2.81 -17.98 10.54
N ASN A 60 -1.79 -18.74 10.17
CA ASN A 60 -1.14 -18.66 8.85
C ASN A 60 -1.53 -19.82 7.92
N GLU A 61 -2.33 -20.76 8.43
CA GLU A 61 -2.68 -22.03 7.79
C GLU A 61 -3.28 -21.85 6.40
N TRP A 62 -4.11 -20.82 6.21
CA TRP A 62 -4.70 -20.58 4.90
C TRP A 62 -3.64 -20.34 3.81
N TRP A 63 -2.65 -19.48 4.08
CA TRP A 63 -1.58 -19.20 3.11
C TRP A 63 -0.58 -20.35 3.00
N ASP A 64 -0.21 -20.96 4.13
CA ASP A 64 0.87 -21.96 4.16
C ASP A 64 0.40 -23.36 3.75
N VAL A 65 -0.89 -23.69 3.92
CA VAL A 65 -1.46 -25.03 3.70
C VAL A 65 -2.53 -25.02 2.61
N THR A 66 -3.44 -24.05 2.60
CA THR A 66 -4.57 -24.06 1.66
C THR A 66 -4.18 -23.57 0.26
N VAL A 67 -3.48 -22.43 0.17
CA VAL A 67 -3.11 -21.82 -1.13
C VAL A 67 -2.23 -22.73 -2.00
N PRO A 68 -1.24 -23.48 -1.49
CA PRO A 68 -0.47 -24.42 -2.31
C PRO A 68 -1.31 -25.52 -2.96
N GLY A 69 -2.50 -25.82 -2.42
CA GLY A 69 -3.44 -26.77 -2.99
C GLY A 69 -4.43 -26.15 -3.99
N PHE A 70 -4.29 -24.86 -4.34
CA PHE A 70 -5.21 -24.20 -5.26
C PHE A 70 -5.05 -24.70 -6.69
N THR A 71 -6.19 -24.97 -7.31
CA THR A 71 -6.31 -25.19 -8.75
C THR A 71 -6.14 -23.89 -9.53
N HIS A 72 -5.88 -23.99 -10.84
CA HIS A 72 -5.76 -22.84 -11.73
C HIS A 72 -7.00 -21.92 -11.67
N THR A 73 -8.21 -22.50 -11.61
CA THR A 73 -9.46 -21.72 -11.52
C THR A 73 -9.57 -20.97 -10.19
N GLN A 74 -9.13 -21.58 -9.09
CA GLN A 74 -9.08 -20.91 -7.78
C GLN A 74 -8.06 -19.77 -7.77
N TRP A 75 -6.91 -19.93 -8.42
CA TRP A 75 -5.95 -18.83 -8.58
C TRP A 75 -6.55 -17.65 -9.32
N VAL A 76 -7.18 -17.89 -10.48
CA VAL A 76 -7.81 -16.84 -11.28
C VAL A 76 -8.98 -16.19 -10.52
N HIS A 77 -9.81 -16.98 -9.82
CA HIS A 77 -10.92 -16.45 -9.05
C HIS A 77 -10.46 -15.53 -7.91
N ASN A 78 -9.44 -15.96 -7.15
CA ASN A 78 -9.00 -15.26 -5.94
C ASN A 78 -7.99 -14.14 -6.20
N PHE A 79 -7.02 -14.37 -7.09
CA PHE A 79 -5.92 -13.45 -7.37
C PHE A 79 -6.02 -12.76 -8.73
N ARG A 80 -7.04 -13.07 -9.54
CA ARG A 80 -7.26 -12.53 -10.90
C ARG A 80 -6.13 -12.83 -11.90
N MET A 81 -5.32 -13.84 -11.59
CA MET A 81 -4.22 -14.29 -12.44
C MET A 81 -3.87 -15.75 -12.13
N SER A 82 -3.12 -16.37 -13.04
CA SER A 82 -2.57 -17.71 -12.82
C SER A 82 -1.40 -17.69 -11.83
N GLU A 83 -1.06 -18.85 -11.26
CA GLU A 83 0.08 -18.96 -10.35
C GLU A 83 1.39 -18.61 -11.05
N GLU A 84 1.55 -18.97 -12.33
CA GLU A 84 2.76 -18.69 -13.11
C GLU A 84 2.95 -17.19 -13.28
N THR A 85 1.88 -16.46 -13.61
CA THR A 85 1.88 -15.00 -13.70
C THR A 85 2.21 -14.35 -12.35
N PHE A 86 1.66 -14.91 -11.27
CA PHE A 86 1.98 -14.47 -9.91
C PHE A 86 3.46 -14.67 -9.56
N LEU A 87 4.05 -15.81 -9.91
CA LEU A 87 5.46 -16.10 -9.67
C LEU A 87 6.37 -15.17 -10.50
N TYR A 88 6.01 -14.91 -11.76
CA TYR A 88 6.67 -13.92 -12.60
C TYR A 88 6.66 -12.53 -11.96
N LEU A 89 5.49 -12.10 -11.46
CA LEU A 89 5.34 -10.82 -10.78
C LEU A 89 6.19 -10.76 -9.50
N CYS A 90 6.24 -11.83 -8.72
CA CYS A 90 7.09 -11.92 -7.53
C CYS A 90 8.58 -11.79 -7.86
N ALA A 91 9.04 -12.38 -8.96
CA ALA A 91 10.43 -12.28 -9.41
C ALA A 91 10.77 -10.84 -9.83
N LYS A 92 9.90 -10.21 -10.63
CA LYS A 92 10.08 -8.83 -11.10
C LYS A 92 10.05 -7.79 -9.97
N LEU A 93 9.17 -7.97 -8.98
CA LEU A 93 9.00 -7.05 -7.85
C LEU A 93 9.98 -7.28 -6.69
N ARG A 94 10.72 -8.40 -6.70
CA ARG A 94 11.66 -8.76 -5.63
C ARG A 94 12.62 -7.61 -5.25
N PRO A 95 13.28 -6.91 -6.19
CA PRO A 95 14.26 -5.87 -5.84
C PRO A 95 13.70 -4.75 -4.96
N ALA A 96 12.42 -4.41 -5.10
CA ALA A 96 11.77 -3.36 -4.32
C ALA A 96 11.02 -3.90 -3.08
N MET A 97 10.58 -5.17 -3.11
CA MET A 97 9.72 -5.76 -2.08
C MET A 97 10.45 -6.70 -1.12
N GLU A 98 11.70 -7.06 -1.37
CA GLU A 98 12.48 -7.87 -0.43
C GLU A 98 12.80 -7.08 0.85
N LYS A 99 12.73 -7.76 2.00
CA LYS A 99 13.02 -7.19 3.31
C LYS A 99 13.93 -8.14 4.06
N GLU A 100 14.78 -7.59 4.91
CA GLU A 100 15.71 -8.37 5.70
C GLU A 100 15.05 -8.90 6.98
N THR A 101 15.41 -10.13 7.36
CA THR A 101 15.06 -10.67 8.67
C THR A 101 15.94 -10.02 9.71
N THR A 102 15.33 -9.55 10.79
CA THR A 102 16.03 -8.95 11.92
C THR A 102 16.03 -9.90 13.10
N ASN A 103 16.91 -9.66 14.08
CA ASN A 103 16.95 -10.41 15.33
C ASN A 103 15.61 -10.38 16.11
N PHE A 104 14.76 -9.38 15.85
CA PHE A 104 13.48 -9.22 16.52
C PHE A 104 12.31 -9.88 15.78
N ARG A 105 12.40 -10.05 14.45
CA ARG A 105 11.29 -10.56 13.64
C ARG A 105 11.75 -11.10 12.28
N VAL A 106 11.23 -12.28 11.94
CA VAL A 106 11.32 -12.87 10.60
C VAL A 106 10.53 -12.02 9.60
N CYS A 107 11.17 -11.63 8.50
CA CYS A 107 10.52 -10.83 7.47
C CYS A 107 9.43 -11.62 6.75
N LEU A 108 8.40 -10.93 6.27
CA LEU A 108 7.40 -11.57 5.41
C LEU A 108 8.03 -11.89 4.05
N PRO A 109 7.97 -13.15 3.57
CA PRO A 109 8.48 -13.51 2.25
C PRO A 109 7.81 -12.70 1.14
N VAL A 110 8.56 -12.35 0.09
CA VAL A 110 8.07 -11.54 -1.04
C VAL A 110 6.78 -12.11 -1.62
N ARG A 111 6.69 -13.44 -1.82
CA ARG A 111 5.47 -14.11 -2.30
C ARG A 111 4.25 -13.75 -1.45
N LYS A 112 4.38 -13.83 -0.12
CA LYS A 112 3.28 -13.51 0.79
C LYS A 112 2.93 -12.02 0.76
N ARG A 113 3.93 -11.12 0.67
CA ARG A 113 3.71 -9.67 0.56
C ARG A 113 2.95 -9.28 -0.72
N VAL A 114 3.37 -9.85 -1.86
CA VAL A 114 2.71 -9.66 -3.16
C VAL A 114 1.30 -10.22 -3.13
N ALA A 115 1.10 -11.43 -2.59
CA ALA A 115 -0.22 -12.05 -2.50
C ALA A 115 -1.20 -11.23 -1.64
N ILE A 116 -0.75 -10.68 -0.51
CA ILE A 116 -1.56 -9.78 0.33
C ILE A 116 -2.02 -8.56 -0.48
N ALA A 117 -1.10 -7.95 -1.25
CA ALA A 117 -1.41 -6.77 -2.04
C ALA A 117 -2.39 -7.08 -3.17
N LEU A 118 -2.14 -8.16 -3.93
CA LEU A 118 -3.02 -8.63 -4.99
C LEU A 118 -4.40 -8.98 -4.46
N TRP A 119 -4.49 -9.67 -3.31
CA TRP A 119 -5.77 -9.98 -2.70
C TRP A 119 -6.58 -8.73 -2.40
N LYS A 120 -5.93 -7.69 -1.84
CA LYS A 120 -6.59 -6.40 -1.60
C LYS A 120 -7.10 -5.76 -2.90
N LEU A 121 -6.30 -5.77 -3.96
CA LEU A 121 -6.69 -5.17 -5.24
C LEU A 121 -7.77 -5.98 -5.97
N ALA A 122 -7.77 -7.30 -5.85
CA ALA A 122 -8.71 -8.21 -6.50
C ALA A 122 -10.10 -8.25 -5.84
N THR A 123 -10.15 -8.17 -4.50
CA THR A 123 -11.37 -8.38 -3.70
C THR A 123 -11.90 -7.10 -3.06
N ASN A 124 -11.05 -6.07 -2.93
CA ASN A 124 -11.30 -4.87 -2.15
C ASN A 124 -11.70 -5.11 -0.68
N SER A 125 -11.42 -6.29 -0.09
CA SER A 125 -11.75 -6.59 1.31
C SER A 125 -11.05 -5.67 2.31
N GLU A 126 -11.55 -5.59 3.55
CA GLU A 126 -10.95 -4.74 4.58
C GLU A 126 -9.57 -5.25 5.02
N TYR A 127 -8.68 -4.32 5.36
CA TYR A 127 -7.34 -4.66 5.86
C TYR A 127 -7.34 -5.59 7.08
N ARG A 128 -8.38 -5.52 7.92
CA ARG A 128 -8.53 -6.41 9.09
C ARG A 128 -8.80 -7.85 8.66
N SER A 129 -9.74 -8.04 7.73
CA SER A 129 -10.14 -9.35 7.19
C SER A 129 -8.96 -10.03 6.50
N ILE A 130 -8.22 -9.28 5.67
CA ILE A 130 -7.00 -9.77 5.00
C ILE A 130 -5.92 -10.11 6.04
N GLY A 131 -5.76 -9.29 7.07
CA GLY A 131 -4.79 -9.55 8.14
C GLY A 131 -5.08 -10.85 8.89
N HIS A 132 -6.36 -11.12 9.19
CA HIS A 132 -6.75 -12.40 9.80
C HIS A 132 -6.51 -13.58 8.86
N LEU A 133 -6.83 -13.45 7.57
CA LEU A 133 -6.68 -14.52 6.58
C LEU A 133 -5.22 -14.91 6.32
N PHE A 134 -4.34 -13.92 6.15
CA PHE A 134 -2.92 -14.14 5.87
C PHE A 134 -2.06 -14.28 7.13
N GLY A 135 -2.65 -14.13 8.32
CA GLY A 135 -1.92 -14.23 9.58
C GLY A 135 -0.96 -13.07 9.85
N VAL A 136 -1.34 -11.84 9.48
CA VAL A 136 -0.50 -10.64 9.61
C VAL A 136 -1.25 -9.47 10.25
N SER A 137 -0.53 -8.52 10.86
CA SER A 137 -1.16 -7.33 11.43
C SER A 137 -1.78 -6.45 10.34
N LYS A 138 -2.87 -5.73 10.67
CA LYS A 138 -3.50 -4.72 9.79
C LYS A 138 -2.48 -3.73 9.22
N SER A 139 -1.53 -3.28 10.04
CA SER A 139 -0.45 -2.37 9.61
C SER A 139 0.47 -3.02 8.57
N SER A 140 0.80 -4.30 8.72
CA SER A 140 1.61 -5.04 7.75
C SER A 140 0.88 -5.18 6.41
N VAL A 141 -0.43 -5.43 6.42
CA VAL A 141 -1.24 -5.48 5.19
C VAL A 141 -1.19 -4.13 4.46
N CYS A 142 -1.46 -3.04 5.18
CA CYS A 142 -1.43 -1.68 4.62
C CYS A 142 -0.06 -1.39 3.99
N GLN A 143 1.03 -1.68 4.71
CA GLN A 143 2.39 -1.48 4.19
C GLN A 143 2.68 -2.33 2.95
N CYS A 144 2.24 -3.60 2.93
CA CYS A 144 2.44 -4.46 1.77
C CYS A 144 1.71 -3.94 0.53
N VAL A 145 0.48 -3.44 0.69
CA VAL A 145 -0.29 -2.84 -0.42
C VAL A 145 0.41 -1.58 -0.94
N GLN A 146 0.85 -0.68 -0.04
CA GLN A 146 1.55 0.54 -0.46
C GLN A 146 2.89 0.25 -1.13
N ASP A 147 3.70 -0.64 -0.56
CA ASP A 147 5.00 -1.02 -1.12
C ASP A 147 4.82 -1.70 -2.49
N PHE A 148 3.81 -2.56 -2.62
CA PHE A 148 3.46 -3.19 -3.89
C PHE A 148 3.07 -2.17 -4.95
N CYS A 149 2.13 -1.26 -4.66
CA CYS A 149 1.71 -0.25 -5.63
C CYS A 149 2.89 0.64 -6.06
N LYS A 150 3.73 1.06 -5.12
CA LYS A 150 4.94 1.83 -5.44
C LYS A 150 5.88 1.04 -6.35
N ALA A 151 6.13 -0.22 -6.02
CA ALA A 151 7.02 -1.08 -6.80
C ALA A 151 6.49 -1.36 -8.21
N VAL A 152 5.17 -1.55 -8.36
CA VAL A 152 4.51 -1.70 -9.68
C VAL A 152 4.67 -0.43 -10.50
N CYS A 153 4.38 0.74 -9.92
CA CYS A 153 4.53 2.02 -10.61
C CYS A 153 5.99 2.31 -11.00
N SER A 154 6.97 1.91 -10.20
CA SER A 154 8.38 2.20 -10.49
C SER A 154 9.05 1.18 -11.42
N LEU A 155 8.69 -0.10 -11.34
CA LEU A 155 9.37 -1.17 -12.07
C LEU A 155 8.57 -1.70 -13.27
N LEU A 156 7.28 -1.98 -13.09
CA LEU A 156 6.46 -2.61 -14.15
C LEU A 156 5.80 -1.61 -15.08
N ALA A 157 5.31 -0.48 -14.56
CA ALA A 157 4.58 0.48 -15.38
C ALA A 157 5.43 1.00 -16.56
N PRO A 158 6.73 1.34 -16.42
CA PRO A 158 7.55 1.76 -17.56
C PRO A 158 7.82 0.64 -18.59
N GLU A 159 7.84 -0.61 -18.16
CA GLU A 159 8.07 -1.77 -19.03
C GLU A 159 6.83 -2.10 -19.88
N ILE A 160 5.64 -1.96 -19.28
CA ILE A 160 4.38 -2.41 -19.89
C ILE A 160 3.61 -1.26 -20.56
N ILE A 161 3.58 -0.08 -19.93
CA ILE A 161 2.84 1.10 -20.37
C ILE A 161 3.86 2.07 -20.97
N ASN A 162 4.23 1.83 -22.22
CA ASN A 162 5.08 2.69 -23.01
C ASN A 162 4.43 3.04 -24.34
N PHE A 163 4.91 4.12 -24.94
CA PHE A 163 4.48 4.52 -26.27
C PHE A 163 4.84 3.42 -27.29
N PRO A 164 3.87 2.89 -28.05
CA PRO A 164 4.14 1.86 -29.04
C PRO A 164 5.06 2.38 -30.15
N ASP A 165 5.97 1.53 -30.61
CA ASP A 165 6.75 1.82 -31.82
C ASP A 165 5.86 1.81 -33.07
N TRP A 166 6.40 2.30 -34.18
CA TRP A 166 5.69 2.37 -35.47
C TRP A 166 5.16 1.04 -35.97
N GLN A 167 5.89 -0.05 -35.75
CA GLN A 167 5.46 -1.37 -36.19
C GLN A 167 4.25 -1.82 -35.37
N LYS A 168 4.28 -1.63 -34.05
CA LYS A 168 3.15 -1.90 -33.16
C LYS A 168 1.95 -1.03 -33.48
N LEU A 169 2.13 0.26 -33.76
CA LEU A 169 1.03 1.14 -34.19
C LEU A 169 0.38 0.63 -35.47
N LYS A 170 1.17 0.15 -36.43
CA LYS A 170 0.65 -0.48 -37.65
C LYS A 170 -0.12 -1.76 -37.33
N ASP A 171 0.44 -2.64 -36.50
CA ASP A 171 -0.22 -3.89 -36.10
C ASP A 171 -1.54 -3.61 -35.35
N MET A 172 -1.59 -2.57 -34.53
CA MET A 172 -2.80 -2.08 -33.86
C MET A 172 -3.82 -1.58 -34.89
N ALA A 173 -3.40 -0.74 -35.84
CA ALA A 173 -4.26 -0.26 -36.93
C ALA A 173 -4.86 -1.39 -37.76
N ASP A 174 -4.02 -2.36 -38.17
CA ASP A 174 -4.45 -3.52 -38.93
C ASP A 174 -5.42 -4.38 -38.10
N TYR A 175 -5.19 -4.52 -36.80
CA TYR A 175 -6.11 -5.24 -35.92
C TYR A 175 -7.47 -4.53 -35.83
N PHE A 176 -7.50 -3.20 -35.68
CA PHE A 176 -8.76 -2.46 -35.63
C PHE A 176 -9.52 -2.50 -36.96
N GLU A 177 -8.82 -2.39 -38.09
CA GLU A 177 -9.41 -2.48 -39.42
C GLU A 177 -10.00 -3.88 -39.66
N ASN A 178 -9.26 -4.95 -39.31
CA ASN A 178 -9.73 -6.32 -39.49
C ASN A 178 -10.89 -6.70 -38.56
N ARG A 179 -10.92 -6.19 -37.33
CA ARG A 179 -11.91 -6.58 -36.32
C ARG A 179 -13.18 -5.73 -36.38
N TRP A 180 -13.06 -4.43 -36.63
CA TRP A 180 -14.17 -3.47 -36.57
C TRP A 180 -14.34 -2.62 -37.83
N GLY A 181 -13.52 -2.81 -38.86
CA GLY A 181 -13.60 -2.01 -40.09
C GLY A 181 -13.13 -0.57 -39.92
N LEU A 182 -12.35 -0.29 -38.88
CA LEU A 182 -11.82 1.05 -38.55
C LEU A 182 -10.39 1.22 -39.07
N PRO A 183 -10.20 1.71 -40.32
CA PRO A 183 -8.87 1.96 -40.84
C PRO A 183 -8.10 2.98 -39.98
N GLN A 184 -6.81 2.73 -39.81
CA GLN A 184 -5.87 3.65 -39.13
C GLN A 184 -6.17 3.91 -37.65
N CYS A 185 -7.09 3.17 -37.01
CA CYS A 185 -7.36 3.30 -35.58
C CYS A 185 -6.33 2.52 -34.77
N VAL A 186 -5.60 3.16 -33.87
CA VAL A 186 -4.55 2.50 -33.07
C VAL A 186 -4.95 2.33 -31.60
N GLY A 187 -6.06 2.94 -31.18
CA GLY A 187 -6.57 2.76 -29.84
C GLY A 187 -7.87 3.48 -29.57
N ALA A 188 -8.48 3.17 -28.43
CA ALA A 188 -9.62 3.86 -27.88
C ALA A 188 -9.19 4.59 -26.60
N ILE A 189 -9.58 5.86 -26.46
CA ILE A 189 -9.31 6.68 -25.28
C ILE A 189 -10.60 7.01 -24.54
N ASP A 190 -10.58 6.80 -23.23
CA ASP A 190 -11.71 7.12 -22.36
C ASP A 190 -11.25 7.58 -20.97
N GLY A 191 -12.15 8.28 -20.28
CA GLY A 191 -11.98 8.77 -18.92
C GLY A 191 -12.95 8.11 -17.94
N SER A 192 -12.46 7.71 -16.77
CA SER A 192 -13.27 7.17 -15.69
C SER A 192 -13.04 7.94 -14.40
N HIS A 193 -14.11 8.15 -13.64
CA HIS A 193 -14.05 8.81 -12.33
C HIS A 193 -13.84 7.77 -11.23
N ILE A 194 -12.75 7.91 -10.48
CA ILE A 194 -12.44 7.12 -9.29
C ILE A 194 -12.91 7.88 -8.05
N PRO A 195 -13.83 7.33 -7.23
CA PRO A 195 -14.28 7.97 -6.01
C PRO A 195 -13.13 8.20 -5.03
N ILE A 196 -13.11 9.39 -4.43
CA ILE A 196 -12.15 9.73 -3.38
C ILE A 196 -12.85 10.32 -2.16
N ILE A 197 -12.20 10.17 -1.01
CA ILE A 197 -12.49 11.00 0.15
C ILE A 197 -11.71 12.29 -0.06
N ALA A 198 -12.39 13.35 -0.51
CA ALA A 198 -11.76 14.64 -0.74
C ALA A 198 -11.29 15.26 0.59
N GLN A 199 -10.15 15.94 0.54
CA GLN A 199 -9.68 16.78 1.65
C GLN A 199 -10.63 17.97 1.83
N GLN A 200 -10.70 18.52 3.05
CA GLN A 200 -11.54 19.69 3.33
C GLN A 200 -11.10 20.92 2.50
N GLU A 201 -9.79 21.08 2.33
CA GLU A 201 -9.21 22.12 1.48
C GLU A 201 -9.30 21.68 0.00
N TYR A 202 -9.78 22.59 -0.86
CA TYR A 202 -9.91 22.39 -2.31
C TYR A 202 -10.89 21.27 -2.76
N HIS A 203 -11.82 20.85 -1.90
CA HIS A 203 -12.79 19.78 -2.22
C HIS A 203 -13.61 20.06 -3.48
N THR A 204 -13.90 21.34 -3.78
CA THR A 204 -14.72 21.76 -4.93
C THR A 204 -14.09 21.34 -6.26
N GLY A 205 -12.76 21.33 -6.36
CA GLY A 205 -12.06 20.89 -7.57
C GLY A 205 -12.26 19.40 -7.88
N TYR A 206 -12.55 18.58 -6.88
CA TYR A 206 -12.78 17.15 -7.06
C TYR A 206 -14.26 16.79 -7.22
N PHE A 207 -15.18 17.75 -7.05
CA PHE A 207 -16.60 17.53 -7.18
C PHE A 207 -17.00 17.43 -8.65
N ASN A 208 -17.46 16.25 -9.07
CA ASN A 208 -17.81 16.00 -10.47
C ASN A 208 -19.25 16.43 -10.79
N ARG A 209 -19.59 16.41 -12.09
CA ARG A 209 -20.95 16.73 -12.58
C ARG A 209 -22.03 15.77 -12.08
N LYS A 210 -21.65 14.58 -11.60
CA LYS A 210 -22.55 13.56 -11.04
C LYS A 210 -22.81 13.75 -9.54
N GLY A 211 -22.26 14.79 -8.92
CA GLY A 211 -22.55 15.17 -7.54
C GLY A 211 -21.71 14.47 -6.47
N TRP A 212 -20.53 13.94 -6.82
CA TRP A 212 -19.63 13.29 -5.86
C TRP A 212 -18.15 13.58 -6.13
N HIS A 213 -17.30 13.38 -5.12
CA HIS A 213 -15.87 13.66 -5.20
C HIS A 213 -15.08 12.55 -5.89
N SER A 214 -14.27 12.92 -6.88
CA SER A 214 -13.51 11.97 -7.69
C SER A 214 -12.21 12.54 -8.23
N ILE A 215 -11.31 11.63 -8.59
CA ILE A 215 -10.21 11.89 -9.51
C ILE A 215 -10.49 11.20 -10.84
N ILE A 216 -9.94 11.73 -11.92
CA ILE A 216 -10.08 11.19 -13.26
C ILE A 216 -8.89 10.28 -13.54
N LEU A 217 -9.19 9.07 -14.03
CA LEU A 217 -8.29 8.16 -14.71
C LEU A 217 -8.61 8.24 -16.20
N GLN A 218 -7.63 8.57 -17.01
CA GLN A 218 -7.70 8.47 -18.46
C GLN A 218 -6.84 7.30 -18.91
N GLY A 219 -7.38 6.45 -19.79
CA GLY A 219 -6.67 5.31 -20.33
C GLY A 219 -6.80 5.27 -21.84
N VAL A 220 -5.74 4.81 -22.51
CA VAL A 220 -5.74 4.46 -23.94
C VAL A 220 -5.44 2.98 -24.07
N VAL A 221 -6.33 2.27 -24.76
CA VAL A 221 -6.23 0.83 -24.98
C VAL A 221 -6.10 0.50 -26.46
N ASP A 222 -5.41 -0.58 -26.79
CA ASP A 222 -5.36 -1.13 -28.14
C ASP A 222 -6.61 -1.99 -28.45
N GLY A 223 -6.66 -2.58 -29.65
CA GLY A 223 -7.75 -3.47 -30.06
C GLY A 223 -7.82 -4.78 -29.28
N LYS A 224 -6.82 -5.11 -28.47
CA LYS A 224 -6.84 -6.29 -27.58
C LYS A 224 -7.28 -5.92 -26.16
N GLY A 225 -7.58 -4.64 -25.91
CA GLY A 225 -7.93 -4.12 -24.59
C GLY A 225 -6.71 -3.93 -23.68
N LEU A 226 -5.50 -3.88 -24.24
CA LEU A 226 -4.26 -3.64 -23.50
C LEU A 226 -3.99 -2.15 -23.39
N PHE A 227 -3.76 -1.68 -22.16
CA PHE A 227 -3.38 -0.30 -21.91
C PHE A 227 -1.96 -0.03 -22.39
N TRP A 228 -1.79 1.01 -23.20
CA TRP A 228 -0.48 1.53 -23.60
C TRP A 228 -0.24 2.97 -23.16
N SER A 229 -1.29 3.64 -22.66
CA SER A 229 -1.17 4.91 -21.96
C SER A 229 -2.19 5.01 -20.83
N VAL A 230 -1.76 5.49 -19.66
CA VAL A 230 -2.62 5.70 -18.49
C VAL A 230 -2.19 6.98 -17.78
N ASN A 231 -3.13 7.88 -17.53
CA ASN A 231 -2.92 9.14 -16.82
C ASN A 231 -3.95 9.29 -15.70
N VAL A 232 -3.51 9.45 -14.45
CA VAL A 232 -4.38 9.45 -13.26
C VAL A 232 -4.10 10.67 -12.39
N GLY A 233 -5.15 11.15 -11.72
CA GLY A 233 -5.02 12.12 -10.62
C GLY A 233 -5.49 13.52 -10.95
N LYS A 234 -6.09 13.72 -12.13
CA LYS A 234 -6.72 15.00 -12.47
C LYS A 234 -8.01 15.20 -11.65
N PRO A 235 -8.33 16.42 -11.19
CA PRO A 235 -9.55 16.66 -10.42
C PRO A 235 -10.84 16.32 -11.18
N GLY A 236 -11.82 15.73 -10.49
CA GLY A 236 -13.10 15.28 -11.06
C GLY A 236 -14.00 16.36 -11.63
N SER A 237 -13.73 17.65 -11.37
CA SER A 237 -14.45 18.75 -12.00
C SER A 237 -13.97 19.07 -13.42
N LEU A 238 -12.80 18.57 -13.82
CA LEU A 238 -12.21 18.89 -15.13
C LEU A 238 -12.96 18.22 -16.27
N HIS A 239 -13.06 18.92 -17.40
CA HIS A 239 -13.61 18.39 -18.64
C HIS A 239 -12.61 17.44 -19.32
N ASP A 240 -13.10 16.36 -19.94
CA ASP A 240 -12.29 15.37 -20.66
C ASP A 240 -11.31 15.98 -21.68
N ALA A 241 -11.73 16.98 -22.46
CA ALA A 241 -10.85 17.68 -23.38
C ALA A 241 -9.66 18.35 -22.67
N ARG A 242 -9.86 18.87 -21.46
CA ARG A 242 -8.78 19.44 -20.64
C ARG A 242 -7.93 18.35 -19.99
N VAL A 243 -8.53 17.23 -19.59
CA VAL A 243 -7.78 16.07 -19.09
C VAL A 243 -6.84 15.53 -20.16
N LEU A 244 -7.34 15.39 -21.40
CA LEU A 244 -6.56 15.00 -22.57
C LEU A 244 -5.37 15.93 -22.81
N ARG A 245 -5.60 17.25 -22.91
CA ARG A 245 -4.52 18.23 -23.11
C ARG A 245 -3.47 18.27 -22.00
N LEU A 246 -3.79 17.77 -20.81
CA LEU A 246 -2.89 17.72 -19.65
C LEU A 246 -2.30 16.32 -19.42
N SER A 247 -2.45 15.42 -20.39
CA SER A 247 -1.94 14.06 -20.33
C SER A 247 -0.59 13.95 -21.02
N THR A 248 0.25 13.04 -20.52
CA THR A 248 1.52 12.67 -21.16
C THR A 248 1.30 12.19 -22.60
N PHE A 249 0.12 11.63 -22.88
CA PHE A 249 -0.28 11.22 -24.22
C PHE A 249 -0.34 12.40 -25.20
N TRP A 250 -0.87 13.56 -24.78
CA TRP A 250 -0.94 14.76 -25.62
C TRP A 250 0.45 15.31 -25.96
N ASP A 251 1.40 15.19 -25.02
CA ASP A 251 2.78 15.61 -25.26
C ASP A 251 3.48 14.75 -26.32
N TRP A 252 3.08 13.49 -26.49
CA TRP A 252 3.59 12.60 -27.54
C TRP A 252 2.99 12.93 -28.92
N ASP A 253 1.70 13.23 -29.01
CA ASP A 253 1.06 13.64 -30.27
C ASP A 253 1.72 14.92 -30.84
N GLY A 254 2.08 15.86 -29.97
CA GLY A 254 2.77 17.09 -30.36
C GLY A 254 4.18 16.90 -30.95
N GLN A 255 4.80 15.72 -30.82
CA GLN A 255 6.16 15.44 -31.29
C GLN A 255 6.23 14.87 -32.72
N GLY A 256 5.09 14.55 -33.35
CA GLY A 256 5.10 14.10 -34.75
C GLY A 256 5.16 12.58 -34.97
N ASP A 257 5.27 11.79 -33.90
CA ASP A 257 5.52 10.34 -33.95
C ASP A 257 4.26 9.48 -34.18
N LEU A 258 3.09 10.09 -34.39
CA LEU A 258 1.83 9.38 -34.66
C LEU A 258 1.38 9.39 -36.13
N TYR A 259 2.03 10.15 -37.03
CA TYR A 259 1.60 10.39 -38.42
C TYR A 259 2.23 9.50 -39.54
N PRO A 260 1.50 8.55 -40.18
CA PRO A 260 1.90 7.94 -41.44
C PRO A 260 1.49 8.76 -42.67
N VAL A 261 2.11 8.43 -43.81
CA VAL A 261 2.08 9.20 -45.07
C VAL A 261 0.75 9.06 -45.85
N CYS A 262 -0.01 7.96 -45.69
CA CYS A 262 -1.26 7.70 -46.43
C CYS A 262 -2.51 7.72 -45.54
N THR A 263 -3.67 8.13 -46.09
CA THR A 263 -4.93 8.33 -45.33
C THR A 263 -6.17 7.72 -45.98
N LYS A 264 -7.14 7.30 -45.16
CA LYS A 264 -8.52 6.96 -45.55
C LYS A 264 -9.52 7.83 -44.75
N ASN A 265 -10.54 8.40 -45.39
CA ASN A 265 -11.53 9.28 -44.74
C ASN A 265 -12.61 8.48 -43.99
N MET A 266 -12.98 8.91 -42.78
CA MET A 266 -14.12 8.40 -42.00
C MET A 266 -14.95 9.55 -41.42
N GLY A 267 -16.28 9.54 -41.62
CA GLY A 267 -17.23 10.51 -41.06
C GLY A 267 -17.78 10.06 -39.69
N GLY A 268 -18.20 10.99 -38.80
CA GLY A 268 -18.48 10.68 -37.39
C GLY A 268 -19.71 11.35 -36.73
N GLY A 269 -19.93 11.04 -35.44
CA GLY A 269 -20.63 11.89 -34.46
C GLY A 269 -21.26 11.22 -33.21
N GLY A 270 -20.61 11.26 -32.01
CA GLY A 270 -21.10 10.84 -30.65
C GLY A 270 -20.22 9.83 -29.81
N GLU A 271 -20.15 10.01 -28.48
CA GLU A 271 -19.10 9.68 -27.45
C GLU A 271 -18.32 8.32 -27.46
N CYS A 272 -17.10 8.36 -26.89
CA CYS A 272 -15.89 7.50 -27.03
C CYS A 272 -14.99 7.93 -28.20
N TRP A 273 -13.73 8.30 -27.93
CA TRP A 273 -12.83 8.81 -28.96
C TRP A 273 -11.90 7.69 -29.46
N LEU A 274 -11.89 7.49 -30.77
CA LEU A 274 -10.95 6.61 -31.46
C LEU A 274 -9.71 7.41 -31.81
N LEU A 275 -8.55 6.89 -31.43
CA LEU A 275 -7.28 7.45 -31.86
C LEU A 275 -6.97 6.93 -33.27
N CYS A 276 -7.12 7.78 -34.26
CA CYS A 276 -6.56 7.52 -35.58
C CYS A 276 -5.08 7.92 -35.59
N ALA A 277 -4.26 7.25 -36.39
CA ALA A 277 -2.84 7.59 -36.62
C ALA A 277 -2.64 8.97 -37.30
N ARG A 278 -3.56 9.93 -37.14
CA ARG A 278 -3.41 11.31 -37.60
C ARG A 278 -3.96 12.35 -36.62
N GLY A 279 -4.04 12.03 -35.34
CA GLY A 279 -4.49 12.96 -34.29
C GLY A 279 -6.00 13.29 -34.33
N LEU A 280 -6.75 12.73 -35.29
CA LEU A 280 -8.21 12.83 -35.32
C LEU A 280 -8.80 11.84 -34.31
N CYS A 281 -9.21 12.39 -33.16
CA CYS A 281 -10.12 11.74 -32.24
C CYS A 281 -11.51 11.71 -32.88
N LEU A 282 -11.94 10.55 -33.39
CA LEU A 282 -13.28 10.38 -33.93
C LEU A 282 -14.23 9.80 -32.88
N PRO A 283 -15.46 10.33 -32.74
CA PRO A 283 -16.41 9.82 -31.76
C PRO A 283 -17.08 8.51 -32.23
N PHE A 284 -17.20 7.51 -31.35
CA PHE A 284 -17.74 6.16 -31.62
C PHE A 284 -19.28 6.16 -31.70
N THR A 285 -19.83 6.50 -32.85
CA THR A 285 -21.28 6.38 -33.10
C THR A 285 -21.51 6.23 -34.58
N LYS A 286 -21.59 4.96 -34.98
CA LYS A 286 -22.14 4.36 -36.20
C LYS A 286 -21.33 3.11 -36.61
N LEU A 287 -21.13 2.18 -35.67
CA LEU A 287 -20.69 0.81 -36.00
C LEU A 287 -21.65 -0.22 -35.38
N ALA A 288 -22.92 -0.06 -35.71
CA ALA A 288 -23.95 -1.08 -35.87
C ALA A 288 -25.21 -0.33 -36.34
N PRO A 289 -25.81 -0.73 -37.46
CA PRO A 289 -26.80 -1.79 -37.35
C PRO A 289 -26.74 -2.82 -38.49
N GLU A 290 -27.26 -4.02 -38.19
CA GLU A 290 -27.65 -5.08 -39.15
C GLU A 290 -26.55 -5.95 -39.75
N THR A 291 -26.22 -7.05 -39.05
CA THR A 291 -26.21 -8.41 -39.63
C THR A 291 -25.92 -9.45 -38.53
N ILE A 292 -26.94 -9.75 -37.73
CA ILE A 292 -27.15 -11.10 -37.18
C ILE A 292 -28.65 -11.36 -37.33
N SER A 293 -28.98 -12.18 -38.34
CA SER A 293 -30.27 -12.84 -38.65
C SER A 293 -31.54 -12.00 -38.59
#